data_AF-A0A939WI46-F1
#
_entry.id   AF-A0A939WI46-F1
#
_cell.length_a   1.000
_cell.length_b   1.000
_cell.length_c   1.000
_cell.angle_alpha   90.00
_cell.angle_beta   90.00
_cell.angle_gamma   90.00
#
_symmetry.space_group_name_H-M   'P 1'
#
loop_
_entity.id
_entity.type
_entity.pdbx_description
1 polymer ?
#
loop_
_entity_poly.entity_id
_entity_poly.type
_entity_poly.pdbx_seq_one_letter_code
_entity_poly.pdbx_strand_id
1 'polypeptide(L)'
;MRNKNKNRVSIALIIVFSVAFLVTSVLFKIYGITGILAQLTGTLLGSIITAIVTLLLLGVQTDKELEHERDSGVFEKKQEIYQNFLKELEAITEDGKITINDNQDELQKLIYQLGLLQMHADKDVAEKITAYVGEIIGIITNKQYSGLKAKKYANLSEKVFAIVELLRNDLYGNSKGVIDSDYFYITLTQSGLFGHETRNAETMKHLHEKWWNLFIDALNAKRNELDYIFYCGDECNETDDPKEAVVLFEKQNSITFSLIISNKNNDSMCFYLFYDYQTPPIYGFEVESKNKSDNDKYLYALPDGFSRNGFGNPGIGAKNIDSKYDIDFYGTNKNYFDFAKATEDLKKKIVAEFADEINSNIEEFLKNLEKK
;
A
#
# COMPACT_ATOMS: atom_id res chain seq x y z
N MET A 1 29.98 57.26 34.97
CA MET A 1 29.40 57.95 36.17
C MET A 1 27.87 57.87 36.29
N ARG A 2 27.09 57.79 35.19
CA ARG A 2 25.61 57.82 35.21
C ARG A 2 24.92 56.63 35.93
N ASN A 3 25.50 55.42 35.89
CA ASN A 3 24.92 54.22 36.51
C ASN A 3 25.03 54.18 38.05
N LYS A 4 26.12 54.73 38.62
CA LYS A 4 26.31 54.81 40.08
C LYS A 4 25.30 55.75 40.75
N ASN A 5 24.92 56.85 40.09
CA ASN A 5 23.91 57.78 40.61
C ASN A 5 22.50 57.20 40.51
N LYS A 6 22.17 56.45 39.45
CA LYS A 6 20.85 55.81 39.30
C LYS A 6 20.57 54.76 40.39
N ASN A 7 21.57 53.97 40.76
CA ASN A 7 21.45 53.00 41.87
C ASN A 7 21.33 53.70 43.23
N ARG A 8 22.09 54.78 43.48
CA ARG A 8 21.97 55.58 44.71
C ARG A 8 20.62 56.25 44.87
N VAL A 9 20.06 56.79 43.78
CA VAL A 9 18.72 57.39 43.77
C VAL A 9 17.64 56.33 43.99
N SER A 10 17.76 55.16 43.38
CA SER A 10 16.81 54.05 43.57
C SER A 10 16.82 53.53 45.03
N ILE A 11 18.00 53.38 45.62
CA ILE A 11 18.15 53.00 47.04
C ILE A 11 17.55 54.07 47.96
N ALA A 12 17.82 55.34 47.70
CA ALA A 12 17.26 56.44 48.49
C ALA A 12 15.73 56.48 48.43
N LEU A 13 15.13 56.27 47.25
CA LEU A 13 13.68 56.18 47.08
C LEU A 13 13.08 55.00 47.85
N ILE A 14 13.68 53.81 47.78
CA ILE A 14 13.23 52.63 48.52
C ILE A 14 13.23 52.90 50.03
N ILE A 15 14.29 53.53 50.55
CA ILE A 15 14.40 53.89 51.97
C ILE A 15 13.29 54.88 52.35
N VAL A 16 13.08 55.94 51.56
CA VAL A 16 12.06 56.95 51.82
C VAL A 16 10.66 56.35 51.83
N PHE A 17 10.31 55.50 50.86
CA PHE A 17 9.00 54.84 50.82
C PHE A 17 8.83 53.84 51.97
N SER A 18 9.88 53.10 52.34
CA SER A 18 9.85 52.18 53.49
C SER A 18 9.62 52.92 54.80
N VAL A 19 10.30 54.05 55.00
CA VAL A 19 10.12 54.92 56.19
C VAL A 19 8.73 55.55 56.21
N ALA A 20 8.24 56.06 55.07
CA ALA A 20 6.90 56.63 54.97
C ALA A 20 5.81 55.60 55.30
N PHE A 21 5.96 54.35 54.85
CA PHE A 21 5.06 53.24 55.17
C PHE A 21 5.07 52.93 56.68
N LEU A 22 6.24 52.87 57.32
CA LEU A 22 6.37 52.64 58.76
C LEU A 22 5.73 53.76 59.59
N VAL A 23 6.01 55.02 59.24
CA VAL A 23 5.46 56.19 59.93
C VAL A 23 3.94 56.23 59.80
N THR A 24 3.40 55.98 58.60
CA THR A 24 1.96 55.92 58.34
C THR A 24 1.30 54.79 59.15
N SER A 25 1.92 53.61 59.18
CA SER A 25 1.39 52.44 59.92
C SER A 25 1.29 52.68 61.43
N VAL A 26 2.25 53.42 62.02
CA VAL A 26 2.24 53.81 63.43
C VAL A 26 1.20 54.91 63.69
N LEU A 27 1.13 55.94 62.84
CA LEU A 27 0.21 57.08 63.01
C LEU A 27 -1.27 56.68 62.95
N PHE A 28 -1.62 55.75 62.06
CA PHE A 28 -2.99 55.25 61.93
C PHE A 28 -3.36 54.15 62.94
N LYS A 29 -2.48 53.82 63.92
CA LYS A 29 -2.68 52.78 64.97
C LYS A 29 -3.11 51.42 64.41
N ILE A 30 -2.76 51.10 63.17
CA ILE A 30 -3.16 49.86 62.51
C ILE A 30 -2.45 48.66 63.16
N TYR A 31 -1.22 48.86 63.64
CA TYR A 31 -0.43 47.86 64.36
C TYR A 31 0.29 48.49 65.57
N GLY A 32 0.38 47.75 66.68
CA GLY A 32 1.29 48.10 67.77
C GLY A 32 2.75 47.91 67.36
N ILE A 33 3.70 48.52 68.09
CA ILE A 33 5.16 48.42 67.80
C ILE A 33 5.63 46.96 67.64
N THR A 34 5.05 46.05 68.42
CA THR A 34 5.30 44.60 68.33
C THR A 34 4.69 43.93 67.08
N GLY A 35 3.54 44.42 66.59
CA GLY A 35 2.88 43.94 65.38
C GLY A 35 3.64 44.30 64.10
N ILE A 36 4.31 45.46 64.07
CA ILE A 36 5.17 45.87 62.97
C ILE A 36 6.38 44.92 62.84
N LEU A 37 6.98 44.52 63.96
CA LEU A 37 8.11 43.60 63.97
C LEU A 37 7.70 42.21 63.45
N ALA A 38 6.56 41.69 63.91
CA ALA A 38 6.01 40.42 63.44
C ALA A 38 5.72 40.44 61.93
N GLN A 39 5.11 41.53 61.42
CA GLN A 39 4.82 41.68 60.01
C GLN A 39 6.10 41.79 59.16
N LEU A 40 7.10 42.56 59.61
CA LEU A 40 8.40 42.64 58.94
C LEU A 40 9.08 41.26 58.88
N THR A 41 9.06 40.49 59.97
CA THR A 41 9.60 39.13 59.97
C THR A 41 8.84 38.18 59.05
N GLY A 42 7.50 38.29 58.99
CA GLY A 42 6.67 37.50 58.09
C GLY A 42 6.88 37.84 56.62
N THR A 43 7.01 39.13 56.29
CA THR A 43 7.33 39.58 54.93
C THR A 43 8.74 39.16 54.51
N LEU A 44 9.74 39.26 55.41
CA LEU A 44 11.09 38.79 55.14
C LEU A 44 11.14 37.27 54.92
N LEU A 45 10.51 36.48 55.81
CA LEU A 45 10.42 35.03 55.67
C LEU A 45 9.71 34.64 54.36
N GLY A 46 8.58 35.29 54.07
CA GLY A 46 7.83 35.09 52.82
C GLY A 46 8.65 35.43 51.59
N SER A 47 9.43 36.51 51.61
CA SER A 47 10.31 36.89 50.51
C SER A 47 11.47 35.91 50.30
N ILE A 48 12.04 35.36 51.38
CA ILE A 48 13.10 34.36 51.31
C ILE A 48 12.56 33.05 50.75
N ILE A 49 11.41 32.57 51.26
CA ILE A 49 10.75 31.36 50.76
C ILE A 49 10.41 31.55 49.27
N THR A 50 9.85 32.70 48.90
CA THR A 50 9.54 33.01 47.50
C THR A 50 10.81 32.97 46.64
N ALA A 51 11.90 33.59 47.08
CA ALA A 51 13.17 33.55 46.35
C ALA A 51 13.71 32.11 46.18
N ILE A 52 13.61 31.28 47.22
CA ILE A 52 14.01 29.86 47.16
C ILE A 52 13.13 29.09 46.16
N VAL A 53 11.80 29.23 46.25
CA VAL A 53 10.86 28.56 45.33
C VAL A 53 11.12 29.00 43.89
N THR A 54 11.35 30.29 43.64
CA THR A 54 11.68 30.79 42.31
C THR A 54 12.99 30.19 41.78
N LEU A 55 14.03 30.08 42.61
CA LEU A 55 15.29 29.44 42.21
C LEU A 55 15.09 27.95 41.88
N LEU A 56 14.29 27.23 42.65
CA LEU A 56 13.97 25.82 42.38
C LEU A 56 13.16 25.66 41.08
N LEU A 57 12.16 26.51 40.86
CA LEU A 57 11.34 26.47 39.63
C LEU A 57 12.18 26.78 38.39
N LEU A 58 13.08 27.77 38.47
CA LEU A 58 13.97 28.12 37.37
C LEU A 58 14.91 26.95 37.06
N GLY A 59 15.51 26.31 38.08
CA GLY A 59 16.35 25.13 37.91
C GLY A 59 15.61 23.98 37.20
N VAL A 60 14.41 23.63 37.68
CA VAL A 60 13.59 22.56 37.06
C VAL A 60 13.22 22.88 35.61
N GLN A 61 12.96 24.15 35.28
CA GLN A 61 12.66 24.55 33.90
C GLN A 61 13.91 24.47 33.01
N THR A 62 15.04 24.97 33.48
CA THR A 62 16.31 24.90 32.74
C THR A 62 16.76 23.46 32.52
N ASP A 63 16.66 22.58 33.51
CA ASP A 63 17.02 21.17 33.35
C ASP A 63 16.15 20.48 32.31
N LYS A 64 14.84 20.77 32.30
CA LYS A 64 13.90 20.25 31.28
C LYS A 64 14.19 20.79 29.89
N GLU A 65 14.56 22.06 29.78
CA GLU A 65 14.91 22.69 28.50
C GLU A 65 16.21 22.09 27.96
N LEU A 66 17.23 21.90 28.80
CA LEU A 66 18.48 21.23 28.43
C LEU A 66 18.27 19.77 28.01
N GLU A 67 17.41 19.04 28.73
CA GLU A 67 17.03 17.67 28.35
C GLU A 67 16.32 17.65 27.01
N HIS A 68 15.34 18.54 26.80
CA HIS A 68 14.63 18.67 25.53
C HIS A 68 15.57 19.06 24.37
N GLU A 69 16.47 20.03 24.57
CA GLU A 69 17.46 20.43 23.57
C GLU A 69 18.42 19.27 23.22
N ARG A 70 18.89 18.55 24.22
CA ARG A 70 19.73 17.36 24.02
C ARG A 70 18.99 16.30 23.24
N ASP A 71 17.76 15.96 23.64
CA ASP A 71 16.96 14.92 23.00
C ASP A 71 16.59 15.32 21.56
N SER A 72 16.27 16.59 21.32
CA SER A 72 16.07 17.14 19.97
C SER A 72 17.34 17.04 19.13
N GLY A 73 18.50 17.41 19.68
CA GLY A 73 19.77 17.32 18.98
C GLY A 73 20.19 15.88 18.68
N VAL A 74 19.94 14.95 19.60
CA VAL A 74 20.16 13.50 19.37
C VAL A 74 19.24 12.99 18.26
N PHE A 75 17.97 13.39 18.28
CA PHE A 75 17.01 13.03 17.25
C PHE A 75 17.43 13.53 15.85
N GLU A 76 17.81 14.80 15.73
CA GLU A 76 18.29 15.38 14.47
C GLU A 76 19.55 14.66 13.97
N LYS A 77 20.50 14.36 14.87
CA LYS A 77 21.72 13.66 14.48
C LYS A 77 21.45 12.21 14.07
N LYS A 78 20.55 11.52 14.75
CA LYS A 78 20.09 10.16 14.43
C LYS A 78 19.46 10.14 13.03
N GLN A 79 18.60 11.10 12.71
CA GLN A 79 18.01 11.25 11.39
C GLN A 79 19.07 11.48 10.31
N GLU A 80 20.04 12.37 10.54
CA GLU A 80 21.15 12.64 9.60
C GLU A 80 21.96 11.37 9.32
N ILE A 81 22.35 10.63 10.37
CA ILE A 81 23.12 9.39 10.23
C ILE A 81 22.34 8.35 9.44
N TYR A 82 21.03 8.20 9.68
CA TYR A 82 20.20 7.23 8.99
C TYR A 82 20.02 7.56 7.51
N GLN A 83 19.83 8.84 7.18
CA GLN A 83 19.77 9.27 5.80
C GLN A 83 21.11 9.06 5.08
N ASN A 84 22.22 9.37 5.72
CA ASN A 84 23.56 9.18 5.15
C ASN A 84 23.87 7.69 4.95
N PHE A 85 23.52 6.84 5.93
CA PHE A 85 23.64 5.39 5.80
C PHE A 85 22.89 4.86 4.58
N LEU A 86 21.63 5.26 4.38
CA LEU A 86 20.84 4.82 3.23
C LEU A 86 21.42 5.28 1.89
N LYS A 87 21.90 6.53 1.81
CA LYS A 87 22.57 7.05 0.61
C LYS A 87 23.85 6.29 0.29
N GLU A 88 24.62 5.95 1.31
CA GLU A 88 25.86 5.19 1.13
C GLU A 88 25.58 3.74 0.75
N LEU A 89 24.54 3.13 1.32
CA LEU A 89 24.07 1.82 0.91
C LEU A 89 23.61 1.82 -0.56
N GLU A 90 22.85 2.83 -0.99
CA GLU A 90 22.49 3.02 -2.40
C GLU A 90 23.74 3.11 -3.29
N ALA A 91 24.67 4.01 -2.97
CA ALA A 91 25.88 4.23 -3.76
C ALA A 91 26.77 2.98 -3.88
N ILE A 92 26.91 2.20 -2.81
CA ILE A 92 27.68 0.95 -2.81
C ILE A 92 26.98 -0.14 -3.63
N THR A 93 25.65 -0.15 -3.66
CA THR A 93 24.88 -1.25 -4.28
C THR A 93 24.43 -0.97 -5.71
N GLU A 94 24.61 0.27 -6.19
CA GLU A 94 24.14 0.78 -7.48
C GLU A 94 24.72 0.00 -8.68
N ASP A 95 26.02 -0.31 -8.66
CA ASP A 95 26.71 -0.99 -9.77
C ASP A 95 26.47 -2.52 -9.81
N GLY A 96 25.75 -3.04 -8.80
CA GLY A 96 25.41 -4.44 -8.64
C GLY A 96 26.57 -5.34 -8.22
N LYS A 97 27.68 -4.77 -7.75
CA LYS A 97 28.88 -5.48 -7.29
C LYS A 97 29.37 -4.87 -5.97
N ILE A 98 30.32 -5.56 -5.33
CA ILE A 98 31.05 -4.99 -4.21
C ILE A 98 32.51 -4.95 -4.61
N THR A 99 33.05 -3.74 -4.68
CA THR A 99 34.41 -3.42 -5.09
C THR A 99 35.33 -3.43 -3.89
N ILE A 100 36.34 -4.31 -3.96
CA ILE A 100 37.43 -4.39 -2.99
C ILE A 100 38.74 -4.38 -3.80
N ASN A 101 39.41 -3.24 -3.82
CA ASN A 101 40.72 -3.07 -4.44
C ASN A 101 41.54 -1.99 -3.70
N ASP A 102 42.80 -1.80 -4.10
CA ASP A 102 43.75 -0.90 -3.43
C ASP A 102 43.29 0.57 -3.36
N ASN A 103 42.34 0.99 -4.20
CA ASN A 103 41.85 2.37 -4.28
C ASN A 103 40.41 2.56 -3.77
N GLN A 104 39.64 1.48 -3.60
CA GLN A 104 38.23 1.51 -3.21
C GLN A 104 37.86 0.21 -2.48
N ASP A 105 37.55 0.34 -1.19
CA ASP A 105 37.05 -0.75 -0.34
C ASP A 105 35.66 -0.41 0.19
N GLU A 106 34.64 -0.85 -0.54
CA GLU A 106 33.24 -0.60 -0.23
C GLU A 106 32.76 -1.38 0.99
N LEU A 107 33.35 -2.55 1.24
CA LEU A 107 33.02 -3.34 2.42
C LEU A 107 33.53 -2.65 3.69
N GLN A 108 34.75 -2.12 3.67
CA GLN A 108 35.28 -1.30 4.75
C GLN A 108 34.41 -0.05 4.97
N LYS A 109 33.99 0.62 3.89
CA LYS A 109 33.08 1.79 3.98
C LYS A 109 31.77 1.41 4.68
N LEU A 110 31.17 0.29 4.31
CA LEU A 110 29.94 -0.21 4.90
C LEU A 110 30.09 -0.54 6.39
N ILE A 111 31.22 -1.14 6.80
CA ILE A 111 31.54 -1.41 8.21
C ILE A 111 31.56 -0.10 9.02
N TYR A 112 32.18 0.96 8.49
CA TYR A 112 32.16 2.26 9.17
C TYR A 112 30.76 2.87 9.26
N GLN A 113 29.95 2.75 8.20
CA GLN A 113 28.57 3.24 8.22
C GLN A 113 27.70 2.49 9.24
N LEU A 114 27.85 1.17 9.33
CA LEU A 114 27.17 0.35 10.36
C LEU A 114 27.65 0.70 11.78
N GLY A 115 28.95 0.99 11.95
CA GLY A 115 29.48 1.47 13.23
C GLY A 115 28.90 2.81 13.66
N LEU A 116 28.77 3.76 12.72
CA LEU A 116 28.11 5.06 12.98
C LEU A 116 26.63 4.89 13.32
N LEU A 117 25.93 3.98 12.64
CA LEU A 117 24.54 3.63 12.95
C LEU A 117 24.42 3.04 14.36
N GLN A 118 25.31 2.11 14.73
CA GLN A 118 25.32 1.45 16.05
C GLN A 118 25.55 2.42 17.20
N MET A 119 26.20 3.57 16.98
CA MET A 119 26.36 4.60 18.02
C MET A 119 25.03 5.20 18.49
N HIS A 120 24.00 5.18 17.64
CA HIS A 120 22.71 5.86 17.88
C HIS A 120 21.48 4.95 17.82
N ALA A 121 21.63 3.75 17.25
CA ALA A 121 20.60 2.72 17.20
C ALA A 121 20.74 1.74 18.37
N ASP A 122 19.62 1.18 18.82
CA ASP A 122 19.64 0.05 19.74
C ASP A 122 20.34 -1.17 19.11
N LYS A 123 20.93 -2.02 19.95
CA LYS A 123 21.66 -3.22 19.52
C LYS A 123 20.83 -4.11 18.59
N ASP A 124 19.59 -4.41 18.96
CA ASP A 124 18.69 -5.27 18.17
C ASP A 124 18.38 -4.65 16.79
N VAL A 125 18.21 -3.32 16.72
CA VAL A 125 18.02 -2.59 15.47
C VAL A 125 19.27 -2.69 14.60
N ALA A 126 20.45 -2.45 15.18
CA ALA A 126 21.73 -2.52 14.46
C ALA A 126 22.03 -3.93 13.94
N GLU A 127 21.76 -4.98 14.72
CA GLU A 127 21.96 -6.38 14.31
C GLU A 127 21.04 -6.77 13.14
N LYS A 128 19.74 -6.42 13.21
CA LYS A 128 18.78 -6.68 12.13
C LYS A 128 19.14 -5.93 10.85
N ILE A 129 19.51 -4.64 10.95
CA ILE A 129 19.94 -3.86 9.79
C ILE A 129 21.19 -4.49 9.17
N THR A 130 22.15 -4.91 9.98
CA THR A 130 23.37 -5.58 9.49
C THR A 130 23.03 -6.88 8.74
N ALA A 131 22.09 -7.68 9.24
CA ALA A 131 21.63 -8.89 8.56
C ALA A 131 20.99 -8.57 7.20
N TYR A 132 20.08 -7.59 7.15
CA TYR A 132 19.46 -7.16 5.89
C TYR A 132 20.46 -6.59 4.89
N VAL A 133 21.48 -5.86 5.35
CA VAL A 133 22.57 -5.40 4.49
C VAL A 133 23.33 -6.58 3.87
N GLY A 134 23.60 -7.64 4.64
CA GLY A 134 24.18 -8.88 4.12
C GLY A 134 23.30 -9.55 3.05
N GLU A 135 21.99 -9.59 3.28
CA GLU A 135 21.01 -10.11 2.32
C GLU A 135 20.95 -9.26 1.05
N ILE A 136 20.99 -7.93 1.16
CA ILE A 136 21.04 -7.00 0.02
C ILE A 136 22.28 -7.27 -0.83
N ILE A 137 23.46 -7.38 -0.20
CA ILE A 137 24.71 -7.73 -0.90
C ILE A 137 24.56 -9.08 -1.62
N GLY A 138 23.96 -10.07 -0.95
CA GLY A 138 23.64 -11.36 -1.56
C GLY A 138 22.76 -11.21 -2.78
N ILE A 139 21.68 -10.44 -2.71
CA ILE A 139 20.74 -10.22 -3.82
C ILE A 139 21.40 -9.54 -5.01
N ILE A 140 22.17 -8.47 -4.78
CA ILE A 140 22.76 -7.70 -5.88
C ILE A 140 23.86 -8.47 -6.61
N THR A 141 24.68 -9.22 -5.87
CA THR A 141 25.83 -9.98 -6.42
C THR A 141 25.45 -11.36 -6.97
N ASN A 142 24.28 -11.90 -6.60
CA ASN A 142 23.88 -13.24 -7.02
C ASN A 142 23.52 -13.31 -8.51
N LYS A 143 24.25 -14.15 -9.24
CA LYS A 143 24.05 -14.42 -10.68
C LYS A 143 22.78 -15.21 -10.97
N GLN A 144 22.17 -15.87 -9.98
CA GLN A 144 20.91 -16.61 -10.09
C GLN A 144 19.74 -15.72 -10.54
N TYR A 145 19.81 -14.41 -10.30
CA TYR A 145 18.82 -13.43 -10.78
C TYR A 145 19.02 -13.02 -12.26
N SER A 146 19.94 -13.66 -12.98
CA SER A 146 20.09 -13.51 -14.43
C SER A 146 18.80 -13.94 -15.13
N GLY A 147 18.00 -12.97 -15.58
CA GLY A 147 16.70 -13.20 -16.22
C GLY A 147 15.48 -13.15 -15.30
N LEU A 148 15.65 -12.85 -14.00
CA LEU A 148 14.59 -12.67 -12.99
C LEU A 148 14.75 -11.31 -12.27
N LYS A 149 14.79 -10.22 -13.04
CA LYS A 149 14.98 -8.84 -12.57
C LYS A 149 13.83 -8.33 -11.70
N ALA A 150 12.56 -8.49 -12.06
CA ALA A 150 11.41 -8.12 -11.23
C ALA A 150 11.46 -8.84 -9.88
N LYS A 151 11.79 -10.14 -9.86
CA LYS A 151 11.96 -10.87 -8.59
C LYS A 151 13.19 -10.40 -7.82
N LYS A 152 14.31 -10.09 -8.49
CA LYS A 152 15.49 -9.48 -7.88
C LYS A 152 15.14 -8.16 -7.17
N TYR A 153 14.45 -7.26 -7.86
CA TYR A 153 14.09 -5.95 -7.33
C TYR A 153 13.01 -6.03 -6.26
N ALA A 154 12.09 -6.99 -6.32
CA ALA A 154 11.14 -7.25 -5.24
C ALA A 154 11.81 -7.77 -3.97
N ASN A 155 12.75 -8.71 -4.10
CA ASN A 155 13.53 -9.19 -2.96
C ASN A 155 14.44 -8.07 -2.41
N LEU A 156 15.01 -7.24 -3.28
CA LEU A 156 15.79 -6.08 -2.86
C LEU A 156 14.93 -5.08 -2.09
N SER A 157 13.75 -4.75 -2.59
CA SER A 157 12.84 -3.79 -1.96
C SER A 157 12.36 -4.29 -0.60
N GLU A 158 12.07 -5.58 -0.46
CA GLU A 158 11.74 -6.21 0.83
C GLU A 158 12.78 -5.86 1.91
N LYS A 159 14.07 -6.05 1.61
CA LYS A 159 15.16 -5.81 2.57
C LYS A 159 15.40 -4.33 2.83
N VAL A 160 15.36 -3.50 1.78
CA VAL A 160 15.50 -2.04 1.93
C VAL A 160 14.36 -1.47 2.75
N PHE A 161 13.12 -1.88 2.51
CA PHE A 161 11.96 -1.40 3.25
C PHE A 161 11.96 -1.88 4.70
N ALA A 162 12.40 -3.10 4.97
CA ALA A 162 12.58 -3.59 6.34
C ALA A 162 13.61 -2.75 7.12
N ILE A 163 14.73 -2.35 6.48
CA ILE A 163 15.69 -1.41 7.08
C ILE A 163 14.99 -0.06 7.37
N VAL A 164 14.28 0.51 6.40
CA VAL A 164 13.58 1.80 6.59
C VAL A 164 12.54 1.71 7.72
N GLU A 165 11.84 0.59 7.85
CA GLU A 165 10.89 0.37 8.93
C GLU A 165 11.56 0.35 10.30
N LEU A 166 12.70 -0.36 10.43
CA LEU A 166 13.47 -0.38 11.67
C LEU A 166 13.96 1.02 12.05
N LEU A 167 14.53 1.76 11.09
CA LEU A 167 15.00 3.13 11.31
C LEU A 167 13.86 4.08 11.68
N ARG A 168 12.71 3.95 11.02
CA ARG A 168 11.51 4.75 11.33
C ARG A 168 10.97 4.43 12.72
N ASN A 169 10.87 3.16 13.08
CA ASN A 169 10.41 2.76 14.40
C ASN A 169 11.36 3.25 15.49
N ASP A 170 12.67 3.21 15.23
CA ASP A 170 13.70 3.68 16.16
C ASP A 170 13.76 5.22 16.29
N LEU A 171 13.33 5.96 15.26
CA LEU A 171 13.18 7.43 15.32
C LEU A 171 11.87 7.88 15.99
N TYR A 172 10.74 7.25 15.62
CA TYR A 172 9.40 7.79 15.92
C TYR A 172 8.58 6.93 16.88
N GLY A 173 9.06 5.74 17.25
CA GLY A 173 8.33 4.80 18.11
C GLY A 173 7.05 4.23 17.48
N ASN A 174 6.90 4.31 16.15
CA ASN A 174 5.75 3.75 15.44
C ASN A 174 6.14 2.98 14.17
N SER A 175 5.56 1.79 14.02
CA SER A 175 5.49 1.08 12.74
C SER A 175 4.18 1.42 12.04
N LYS A 176 4.27 1.78 10.76
CA LYS A 176 3.13 1.93 9.84
C LYS A 176 3.13 0.84 8.76
N GLY A 177 3.86 -0.25 8.97
CA GLY A 177 4.12 -1.26 7.95
C GLY A 177 4.98 -0.77 6.79
N VAL A 178 5.31 -1.70 5.90
CA VAL A 178 6.07 -1.46 4.67
C VAL A 178 5.22 -1.81 3.45
N ILE A 179 5.68 -1.36 2.28
CA ILE A 179 5.11 -1.83 1.02
C ILE A 179 5.43 -3.32 0.90
N ASP A 180 4.41 -4.12 0.67
CA ASP A 180 4.53 -5.55 0.50
C ASP A 180 5.37 -5.92 -0.74
N SER A 181 6.23 -6.93 -0.60
CA SER A 181 7.14 -7.33 -1.68
C SER A 181 6.41 -7.92 -2.88
N ASP A 182 5.27 -8.59 -2.66
CA ASP A 182 4.46 -9.16 -3.74
C ASP A 182 3.72 -8.04 -4.46
N TYR A 183 3.19 -7.07 -3.73
CA TYR A 183 2.66 -5.83 -4.34
C TYR A 183 3.71 -5.11 -5.20
N PHE A 184 4.96 -5.00 -4.71
CA PHE A 184 6.04 -4.38 -5.46
C PHE A 184 6.42 -5.20 -6.71
N TYR A 185 6.53 -6.52 -6.56
CA TYR A 185 6.77 -7.45 -7.66
C TYR A 185 5.70 -7.32 -8.75
N ILE A 186 4.42 -7.34 -8.36
CA ILE A 186 3.28 -7.18 -9.27
C ILE A 186 3.37 -5.83 -9.98
N THR A 187 3.65 -4.75 -9.26
CA THR A 187 3.79 -3.41 -9.85
C THR A 187 4.90 -3.38 -10.90
N LEU A 188 6.05 -4.00 -10.62
CA LEU A 188 7.16 -4.08 -11.57
C LEU A 188 6.82 -4.94 -12.80
N THR A 189 6.14 -6.07 -12.63
CA THR A 189 5.71 -6.89 -13.76
C THR A 189 4.69 -6.17 -14.66
N GLN A 190 3.75 -5.43 -14.04
CA GLN A 190 2.74 -4.64 -14.76
C GLN A 190 3.33 -3.45 -15.52
N SER A 191 4.49 -2.94 -15.11
CA SER A 191 5.16 -1.81 -15.78
C SER A 191 5.69 -2.15 -17.19
N GLY A 192 5.80 -3.44 -17.53
CA GLY A 192 6.41 -3.90 -18.79
C GLY A 192 7.94 -3.75 -18.86
N LEU A 193 8.60 -3.27 -17.79
CA LEU A 193 10.05 -3.01 -17.75
C LEU A 193 10.93 -4.26 -17.94
N PHE A 194 10.47 -5.44 -17.51
CA PHE A 194 11.33 -6.62 -17.36
C PHE A 194 11.03 -7.81 -18.27
N GLY A 195 10.09 -7.71 -19.21
CA GLY A 195 9.79 -8.81 -20.15
C GLY A 195 9.29 -10.10 -19.45
N HIS A 196 9.34 -11.24 -20.15
CA HIS A 196 8.91 -12.54 -19.60
C HIS A 196 9.88 -13.04 -18.52
N GLU A 197 9.65 -12.62 -17.29
CA GLU A 197 10.12 -13.40 -16.14
C GLU A 197 9.11 -14.51 -15.90
N THR A 198 9.59 -15.68 -15.51
CA THR A 198 8.76 -16.89 -15.34
C THR A 198 7.56 -16.55 -14.46
N ARG A 199 6.37 -16.56 -15.07
CA ARG A 199 5.10 -16.30 -14.41
C ARG A 199 4.90 -17.40 -13.37
N ASN A 200 5.00 -17.06 -12.09
CA ASN A 200 4.69 -17.99 -11.01
C ASN A 200 3.18 -17.99 -10.73
N ALA A 201 2.68 -19.00 -10.01
CA ALA A 201 1.25 -19.16 -9.76
C ALA A 201 0.59 -17.90 -9.14
N GLU A 202 1.29 -17.21 -8.26
CA GLU A 202 0.79 -16.02 -7.55
C GLU A 202 0.67 -14.79 -8.45
N THR A 203 1.63 -14.57 -9.35
CA THR A 203 1.51 -13.56 -10.42
C THR A 203 0.28 -13.82 -11.28
N MET A 204 -0.01 -15.10 -11.49
CA MET A 204 -1.09 -15.51 -12.36
C MET A 204 -2.44 -15.33 -11.75
N LYS A 205 -2.57 -15.68 -10.47
CA LYS A 205 -3.72 -15.34 -9.67
C LYS A 205 -4.10 -13.87 -9.82
N HIS A 206 -3.15 -12.96 -9.61
CA HIS A 206 -3.43 -11.53 -9.69
C HIS A 206 -3.76 -11.04 -11.10
N LEU A 207 -3.13 -11.60 -12.14
CA LEU A 207 -3.48 -11.26 -13.52
C LEU A 207 -4.87 -11.76 -13.89
N HIS A 208 -5.27 -12.95 -13.41
CA HIS A 208 -6.65 -13.44 -13.53
C HIS A 208 -7.63 -12.54 -12.78
N GLU A 209 -7.36 -12.22 -11.50
CA GLU A 209 -8.19 -11.33 -10.68
C GLU A 209 -8.41 -9.99 -11.38
N LYS A 210 -7.33 -9.41 -11.92
CA LYS A 210 -7.39 -8.13 -12.62
C LYS A 210 -8.23 -8.21 -13.88
N TRP A 211 -8.03 -9.24 -14.69
CA TRP A 211 -8.82 -9.43 -15.89
C TRP A 211 -10.31 -9.57 -15.56
N TRP A 212 -10.64 -10.41 -14.56
CA TRP A 212 -12.02 -10.61 -14.10
C TRP A 212 -12.66 -9.34 -13.60
N ASN A 213 -11.97 -8.56 -12.77
CA ASN A 213 -12.47 -7.28 -12.31
C ASN A 213 -12.79 -6.34 -13.48
N LEU A 214 -11.86 -6.20 -14.44
CA LEU A 214 -12.09 -5.36 -15.62
C LEU A 214 -13.27 -5.85 -16.47
N PHE A 215 -13.42 -7.17 -16.61
CA PHE A 215 -14.47 -7.77 -17.42
C PHE A 215 -15.85 -7.62 -16.77
N ILE A 216 -15.93 -7.88 -15.46
CA ILE A 216 -17.14 -7.69 -14.66
C ILE A 216 -17.53 -6.21 -14.62
N ASP A 217 -16.58 -5.29 -14.44
CA ASP A 217 -16.83 -3.85 -14.49
C ASP A 217 -17.37 -3.41 -15.86
N ALA A 218 -16.77 -3.92 -16.94
CA ALA A 218 -17.21 -3.62 -18.30
C ALA A 218 -18.63 -4.14 -18.57
N LEU A 219 -18.96 -5.34 -18.10
CA LEU A 219 -20.32 -5.88 -18.19
C LEU A 219 -21.30 -5.11 -17.31
N ASN A 220 -20.92 -4.77 -16.06
CA ASN A 220 -21.74 -3.99 -15.12
C ASN A 220 -22.12 -2.62 -15.67
N ALA A 221 -21.23 -1.99 -16.43
CA ALA A 221 -21.55 -0.76 -17.16
C ALA A 221 -22.68 -0.95 -18.19
N LYS A 222 -22.94 -2.18 -18.65
CA LYS A 222 -24.01 -2.56 -19.59
C LYS A 222 -25.25 -3.15 -18.90
N ARG A 223 -25.28 -3.25 -17.56
CA ARG A 223 -26.38 -3.88 -16.80
C ARG A 223 -27.75 -3.23 -17.02
N ASN A 224 -27.80 -1.98 -17.46
CA ASN A 224 -29.07 -1.33 -17.78
C ASN A 224 -29.72 -1.89 -19.07
N GLU A 225 -28.97 -2.63 -19.90
CA GLU A 225 -29.42 -3.24 -21.15
C GLU A 225 -29.88 -4.70 -20.95
N LEU A 226 -29.35 -5.38 -19.92
CA LEU A 226 -29.62 -6.79 -19.60
C LEU A 226 -29.61 -7.01 -18.08
N ASP A 227 -30.64 -7.68 -17.55
CA ASP A 227 -30.62 -8.17 -16.17
C ASP A 227 -29.90 -9.51 -16.15
N TYR A 228 -28.83 -9.63 -15.36
CA TYR A 228 -28.05 -10.86 -15.26
C TYR A 228 -27.57 -11.14 -13.83
N ILE A 229 -27.40 -12.43 -13.57
CA ILE A 229 -26.85 -12.99 -12.33
C ILE A 229 -25.57 -13.74 -12.70
N PHE A 230 -24.49 -13.53 -11.94
CA PHE A 230 -23.20 -14.18 -12.13
C PHE A 230 -23.22 -15.61 -11.56
N TYR A 231 -22.83 -16.60 -12.37
CA TYR A 231 -22.62 -17.99 -11.92
C TYR A 231 -21.16 -18.41 -12.14
N CYS A 232 -20.57 -19.12 -11.18
CA CYS A 232 -19.26 -19.75 -11.34
C CYS A 232 -19.30 -21.23 -10.91
N GLY A 233 -19.08 -22.14 -11.86
CA GLY A 233 -18.84 -23.58 -11.62
C GLY A 233 -20.01 -24.54 -11.86
N ASP A 234 -19.73 -25.84 -11.78
CA ASP A 234 -20.65 -26.97 -12.06
C ASP A 234 -21.77 -27.17 -10.99
N GLU A 235 -21.69 -26.51 -9.84
CA GLU A 235 -22.60 -26.72 -8.68
C GLU A 235 -23.42 -25.49 -8.25
N CYS A 236 -23.58 -24.46 -9.10
CA CYS A 236 -24.51 -23.35 -8.84
C CYS A 236 -24.31 -22.64 -7.47
N ASN A 237 -23.08 -22.46 -7.01
CA ASN A 237 -22.82 -21.53 -5.90
C ASN A 237 -22.77 -20.12 -6.48
N GLU A 238 -23.83 -19.35 -6.27
CA GLU A 238 -23.93 -17.94 -6.70
C GLU A 238 -22.84 -17.11 -6.01
N THR A 239 -22.00 -16.45 -6.79
CA THR A 239 -21.06 -15.45 -6.27
C THR A 239 -20.88 -14.30 -7.25
N ASP A 240 -21.05 -13.08 -6.74
CA ASP A 240 -20.74 -11.83 -7.41
C ASP A 240 -19.35 -11.30 -7.02
N ASP A 241 -18.57 -12.03 -6.21
CA ASP A 241 -17.21 -11.66 -5.80
C ASP A 241 -16.17 -12.18 -6.82
N PRO A 242 -15.48 -11.29 -7.55
CA PRO A 242 -14.40 -11.64 -8.47
C PRO A 242 -13.29 -12.50 -7.82
N LYS A 243 -13.06 -12.35 -6.51
CA LYS A 243 -12.05 -13.14 -5.78
C LYS A 243 -12.47 -14.60 -5.63
N GLU A 244 -13.76 -14.86 -5.40
CA GLU A 244 -14.27 -16.23 -5.32
C GLU A 244 -14.24 -16.91 -6.70
N ALA A 245 -14.55 -16.16 -7.77
CA ALA A 245 -14.44 -16.64 -9.14
C ALA A 245 -13.01 -17.06 -9.52
N VAL A 246 -11.99 -16.28 -9.10
CA VAL A 246 -10.58 -16.66 -9.31
C VAL A 246 -10.21 -17.93 -8.54
N VAL A 247 -10.65 -18.06 -7.29
CA VAL A 247 -10.36 -19.27 -6.49
C VAL A 247 -10.97 -20.52 -7.15
N LEU A 248 -12.14 -20.40 -7.79
CA LEU A 248 -12.76 -21.50 -8.52
C LEU A 248 -11.98 -21.86 -9.79
N PHE A 249 -11.50 -20.87 -10.56
CA PHE A 249 -10.61 -21.10 -11.71
C PHE A 249 -9.38 -21.90 -11.35
N GLU A 250 -8.70 -21.52 -10.27
CA GLU A 250 -7.46 -22.16 -9.84
C GLU A 250 -7.69 -23.62 -9.41
N LYS A 251 -8.89 -23.93 -8.89
CA LYS A 251 -9.25 -25.29 -8.50
C LYS A 251 -9.63 -26.16 -9.70
N GLN A 252 -10.37 -25.61 -10.65
CA GLN A 252 -10.99 -26.39 -11.72
C GLN A 252 -10.21 -26.32 -13.04
N ASN A 253 -9.21 -25.43 -13.15
CA ASN A 253 -8.55 -25.04 -14.40
C ASN A 253 -9.52 -24.57 -15.50
N SER A 254 -10.77 -24.27 -15.11
CA SER A 254 -11.79 -23.73 -15.98
C SER A 254 -12.67 -22.76 -15.22
N ILE A 255 -13.10 -21.67 -15.86
CA ILE A 255 -14.25 -20.91 -15.37
C ILE A 255 -15.37 -21.07 -16.37
N THR A 256 -16.53 -21.36 -15.82
CA THR A 256 -17.82 -21.26 -16.46
C THR A 256 -18.52 -20.05 -15.89
N PHE A 257 -18.76 -19.04 -16.71
CA PHE A 257 -19.56 -17.87 -16.35
C PHE A 257 -20.92 -17.98 -17.00
N SER A 258 -22.02 -17.97 -16.23
CA SER A 258 -23.38 -17.96 -16.79
C SER A 258 -24.05 -16.61 -16.57
N LEU A 259 -24.68 -16.05 -17.60
CA LEU A 259 -25.66 -14.96 -17.47
C LEU A 259 -27.06 -15.56 -17.58
N ILE A 260 -27.85 -15.52 -16.49
CA ILE A 260 -29.28 -15.83 -16.59
C ILE A 260 -30.00 -14.68 -17.26
N ILE A 261 -30.63 -14.97 -18.39
CA ILE A 261 -31.43 -14.03 -19.16
C ILE A 261 -32.88 -14.50 -19.10
N SER A 262 -33.74 -13.73 -18.46
CA SER A 262 -35.19 -13.99 -18.43
C SER A 262 -35.86 -13.36 -19.65
N ASN A 263 -36.52 -14.17 -20.49
CA ASN A 263 -37.43 -13.65 -21.52
C ASN A 263 -38.83 -13.38 -20.94
N LYS A 264 -39.70 -12.72 -21.71
CA LYS A 264 -41.12 -12.47 -21.33
C LYS A 264 -41.94 -13.73 -21.09
N ASN A 265 -41.47 -14.89 -21.54
CA ASN A 265 -42.11 -16.21 -21.37
C ASN A 265 -41.60 -16.97 -20.14
N ASN A 266 -40.75 -16.36 -19.31
CA ASN A 266 -40.19 -16.94 -18.09
C ASN A 266 -39.27 -18.14 -18.31
N ASP A 267 -38.67 -18.25 -19.50
CA ASP A 267 -37.60 -19.21 -19.77
C ASP A 267 -36.28 -18.67 -19.18
N SER A 268 -35.59 -19.50 -18.38
CA SER A 268 -34.22 -19.22 -17.93
C SER A 268 -33.23 -19.67 -19.00
N MET A 269 -32.48 -18.73 -19.55
CA MET A 269 -31.43 -18.99 -20.53
C MET A 269 -30.09 -18.60 -19.93
N CYS A 270 -29.07 -19.41 -20.15
CA CYS A 270 -27.73 -19.17 -19.62
C CYS A 270 -26.77 -18.86 -20.78
N PHE A 271 -26.12 -17.70 -20.75
CA PHE A 271 -24.97 -17.44 -21.61
C PHE A 271 -23.69 -17.85 -20.89
N TYR A 272 -22.97 -18.81 -21.47
CA TYR A 272 -21.76 -19.38 -20.92
C TYR A 272 -20.51 -18.75 -21.53
N LEU A 273 -19.55 -18.39 -20.70
CA LEU A 273 -18.15 -18.20 -21.09
C LEU A 273 -17.34 -19.30 -20.42
N PHE A 274 -16.76 -20.19 -21.24
CA PHE A 274 -15.89 -21.25 -20.79
C PHE A 274 -14.45 -20.92 -21.16
N TYR A 275 -13.62 -20.79 -20.14
CA TYR A 275 -12.19 -20.51 -20.30
C TYR A 275 -11.42 -21.65 -19.63
N ASP A 276 -10.61 -22.40 -20.40
CA ASP A 276 -9.71 -23.47 -19.93
C ASP A 276 -8.28 -23.17 -20.41
N TYR A 277 -7.29 -23.57 -19.63
CA TYR A 277 -5.87 -23.53 -19.97
C TYR A 277 -5.48 -24.27 -21.24
N GLN A 278 -6.18 -25.35 -21.56
CA GLN A 278 -5.76 -26.28 -22.59
C GLN A 278 -6.44 -26.04 -23.93
N THR A 279 -7.53 -25.28 -23.94
CA THR A 279 -8.35 -25.05 -25.13
C THR A 279 -8.61 -23.57 -25.35
N PRO A 280 -8.68 -23.10 -26.61
CA PRO A 280 -9.12 -21.75 -26.90
C PRO A 280 -10.45 -21.48 -26.18
N PRO A 281 -10.56 -20.36 -25.46
CA PRO A 281 -11.77 -20.04 -24.72
C PRO A 281 -12.94 -19.88 -25.68
N ILE A 282 -14.09 -20.35 -25.22
CA ILE A 282 -15.32 -20.49 -26.01
C ILE A 282 -16.48 -19.92 -25.21
N TYR A 283 -17.42 -19.28 -25.90
CA TYR A 283 -18.63 -18.76 -25.26
C TYR A 283 -19.88 -19.09 -26.06
N GLY A 284 -21.04 -19.08 -25.42
CA GLY A 284 -22.30 -19.23 -26.11
C GLY A 284 -23.47 -19.51 -25.20
N PHE A 285 -24.48 -20.20 -25.71
CA PHE A 285 -25.79 -20.26 -25.08
C PHE A 285 -26.14 -21.71 -24.72
N GLU A 286 -26.73 -21.87 -23.54
CA GLU A 286 -27.42 -23.08 -23.13
C GLU A 286 -28.77 -22.70 -22.52
N VAL A 287 -29.73 -23.58 -22.74
CA VAL A 287 -31.12 -23.37 -22.33
C VAL A 287 -31.56 -24.57 -21.55
N GLU A 288 -31.97 -24.34 -20.30
CA GLU A 288 -32.51 -25.38 -19.44
C GLU A 288 -34.00 -25.60 -19.77
N SER A 289 -34.28 -26.27 -20.89
CA SER A 289 -35.66 -26.65 -21.26
C SER A 289 -36.04 -27.99 -20.63
N LYS A 290 -37.20 -28.04 -19.96
CA LYS A 290 -37.82 -29.29 -19.47
C LYS A 290 -38.25 -30.23 -20.61
N ASN A 291 -38.41 -29.72 -21.84
CA ASN A 291 -38.82 -30.49 -23.02
C ASN A 291 -37.84 -30.24 -24.19
N LYS A 292 -37.11 -31.30 -24.59
CA LYS A 292 -36.12 -31.25 -25.68
C LYS A 292 -36.68 -30.81 -27.04
N SER A 293 -37.99 -30.99 -27.29
CA SER A 293 -38.66 -30.58 -28.53
C SER A 293 -38.82 -29.06 -28.67
N ASP A 294 -38.62 -28.29 -27.59
CA ASP A 294 -38.72 -26.83 -27.60
C ASP A 294 -37.39 -26.14 -27.90
N ASN A 295 -36.29 -26.89 -28.08
CA ASN A 295 -34.94 -26.34 -28.28
C ASN A 295 -34.74 -25.73 -29.68
N ASP A 296 -35.57 -26.11 -30.66
CA ASP A 296 -35.45 -25.63 -32.05
C ASP A 296 -35.60 -24.11 -32.15
N LYS A 297 -36.52 -23.50 -31.39
CA LYS A 297 -36.73 -22.04 -31.44
C LYS A 297 -35.47 -21.26 -31.03
N TYR A 298 -34.70 -21.77 -30.07
CA TYR A 298 -33.46 -21.15 -29.62
C TYR A 298 -32.29 -21.41 -30.56
N LEU A 299 -32.20 -22.60 -31.17
CA LEU A 299 -31.21 -22.91 -32.21
C LEU A 299 -31.29 -21.94 -33.40
N TYR A 300 -32.50 -21.52 -33.75
CA TYR A 300 -32.70 -20.55 -34.83
C TYR A 300 -32.58 -19.09 -34.37
N ALA A 301 -32.46 -18.82 -33.08
CA ALA A 301 -32.24 -17.48 -32.57
C ALA A 301 -30.75 -17.13 -32.42
N LEU A 302 -29.86 -18.12 -32.51
CA LEU A 302 -28.41 -17.93 -32.43
C LEU A 302 -27.93 -16.84 -33.41
N PRO A 303 -27.10 -15.89 -32.94
CA PRO A 303 -26.45 -14.92 -33.80
C PRO A 303 -25.57 -15.57 -34.87
N ASP A 304 -25.23 -14.82 -35.91
CA ASP A 304 -24.30 -15.28 -36.93
C ASP A 304 -22.91 -15.61 -36.34
N GLY A 305 -22.31 -16.69 -36.82
CA GLY A 305 -20.98 -17.15 -36.37
C GLY A 305 -21.00 -18.14 -35.19
N PHE A 306 -22.16 -18.41 -34.60
CA PHE A 306 -22.31 -19.50 -33.63
C PHE A 306 -22.46 -20.86 -34.32
N SER A 307 -21.69 -21.84 -33.85
CA SER A 307 -21.89 -23.25 -34.19
C SER A 307 -23.17 -23.76 -33.55
N ARG A 308 -23.97 -24.54 -34.30
CA ARG A 308 -25.18 -25.20 -33.81
C ARG A 308 -24.92 -26.54 -33.10
N ASN A 309 -23.68 -27.00 -33.12
CA ASN A 309 -23.22 -28.14 -32.34
C ASN A 309 -22.65 -27.59 -31.02
N GLY A 310 -23.50 -27.16 -30.09
CA GLY A 310 -23.11 -26.52 -28.83
C GLY A 310 -22.12 -27.33 -27.97
N PHE A 311 -21.87 -26.86 -26.74
CA PHE A 311 -20.90 -27.39 -25.76
C PHE A 311 -21.10 -28.86 -25.30
N GLY A 312 -21.90 -29.65 -25.99
CA GLY A 312 -22.57 -30.84 -25.44
C GLY A 312 -23.98 -30.48 -24.96
N ASN A 313 -24.82 -31.47 -24.69
CA ASN A 313 -26.20 -31.26 -24.23
C ASN A 313 -26.17 -30.76 -22.76
N PRO A 314 -26.66 -29.54 -22.43
CA PRO A 314 -27.75 -28.79 -23.08
C PRO A 314 -27.34 -27.49 -23.85
N GLY A 315 -26.07 -27.35 -24.21
CA GLY A 315 -25.55 -26.33 -25.13
C GLY A 315 -26.27 -26.26 -26.46
N ILE A 316 -26.85 -25.10 -26.79
CA ILE A 316 -27.53 -24.85 -28.07
C ILE A 316 -26.61 -24.19 -29.10
N GLY A 317 -25.59 -23.44 -28.67
CA GLY A 317 -24.59 -22.91 -29.59
C GLY A 317 -23.33 -22.37 -28.93
N ALA A 318 -22.22 -22.44 -29.66
CA ALA A 318 -20.89 -22.03 -29.19
C ALA A 318 -20.13 -21.25 -30.26
N LYS A 319 -19.31 -20.30 -29.84
CA LYS A 319 -18.42 -19.50 -30.67
C LYS A 319 -17.05 -19.43 -30.00
N ASN A 320 -16.00 -19.60 -30.81
CA ASN A 320 -14.62 -19.38 -30.34
C ASN A 320 -14.40 -17.89 -30.11
N ILE A 321 -13.68 -17.56 -29.06
CA ILE A 321 -13.19 -16.20 -28.85
C ILE A 321 -12.23 -15.85 -29.98
N ASP A 322 -12.34 -14.64 -30.50
CA ASP A 322 -11.35 -14.13 -31.47
C ASP A 322 -9.98 -14.09 -30.79
N SER A 323 -8.94 -14.55 -31.49
CA SER A 323 -7.53 -14.50 -31.06
C SER A 323 -7.09 -13.17 -30.42
N LYS A 324 -7.67 -12.02 -30.80
CA LYS A 324 -7.37 -10.71 -30.19
C LYS A 324 -7.87 -10.57 -28.74
N TYR A 325 -8.85 -11.37 -28.35
CA TYR A 325 -9.43 -11.46 -27.01
C TYR A 325 -9.02 -12.73 -26.29
N ASP A 326 -8.36 -13.68 -26.97
CA ASP A 326 -7.80 -14.87 -26.34
C ASP A 326 -6.58 -14.45 -25.50
N ILE A 327 -6.66 -14.67 -24.19
CA ILE A 327 -5.72 -14.10 -23.24
C ILE A 327 -4.62 -15.10 -22.98
N ASP A 328 -3.39 -14.73 -23.27
CA ASP A 328 -2.27 -15.53 -22.83
C ASP A 328 -1.82 -15.08 -21.45
N PHE A 329 -2.45 -15.66 -20.42
CA PHE A 329 -1.94 -15.51 -19.06
C PHE A 329 -0.60 -16.23 -18.90
N TYR A 330 -0.22 -17.20 -19.72
CA TYR A 330 0.97 -18.03 -19.47
C TYR A 330 2.19 -17.68 -20.33
N GLY A 331 2.01 -16.86 -21.35
CA GLY A 331 3.05 -16.56 -22.35
C GLY A 331 3.36 -17.75 -23.26
N THR A 332 2.47 -18.75 -23.29
CA THR A 332 2.66 -20.01 -24.00
C THR A 332 2.29 -19.92 -25.47
N ASN A 333 1.46 -18.95 -25.86
CA ASN A 333 0.96 -18.83 -27.23
C ASN A 333 1.16 -17.40 -27.77
N LYS A 334 2.11 -17.27 -28.72
CA LYS A 334 2.46 -15.99 -29.34
C LYS A 334 1.34 -15.36 -30.17
N ASN A 335 0.30 -16.12 -30.51
CA ASN A 335 -0.82 -15.62 -31.31
C ASN A 335 -1.92 -14.97 -30.45
N TYR A 336 -1.80 -15.04 -29.13
CA TYR A 336 -2.81 -14.59 -28.18
C TYR A 336 -2.42 -13.25 -27.56
N PHE A 337 -3.42 -12.55 -27.01
CA PHE A 337 -3.22 -11.28 -26.34
C PHE A 337 -2.48 -11.46 -25.03
N ASP A 338 -1.23 -10.99 -25.00
CA ASP A 338 -0.40 -11.06 -23.81
C ASP A 338 -0.81 -9.99 -22.78
N PHE A 339 -1.81 -10.34 -21.96
CA PHE A 339 -2.40 -9.45 -20.94
C PHE A 339 -1.37 -8.99 -19.90
N ALA A 340 -0.30 -9.76 -19.66
CA ALA A 340 0.75 -9.34 -18.73
C ALA A 340 1.61 -8.20 -19.29
N LYS A 341 1.87 -8.18 -20.61
CA LYS A 341 2.70 -7.15 -21.27
C LYS A 341 1.93 -5.90 -21.70
N ALA A 342 0.61 -6.00 -21.80
CA ALA A 342 -0.21 -4.88 -22.22
C ALA A 342 -0.11 -3.70 -21.24
N THR A 343 -0.21 -2.47 -21.76
CA THR A 343 -0.38 -1.28 -20.90
C THR A 343 -1.75 -1.32 -20.23
N GLU A 344 -1.92 -0.60 -19.13
CA GLU A 344 -3.21 -0.54 -18.41
C GLU A 344 -4.36 -0.05 -19.30
N ASP A 345 -4.11 0.96 -20.14
CA ASP A 345 -5.11 1.45 -21.09
C ASP A 345 -5.46 0.40 -22.14
N LEU A 346 -4.47 -0.36 -22.62
CA LEU A 346 -4.71 -1.42 -23.59
C LEU A 346 -5.48 -2.60 -22.97
N LYS A 347 -5.18 -2.98 -21.72
CA LYS A 347 -5.95 -4.00 -20.99
C LYS A 347 -7.41 -3.59 -20.88
N LYS A 348 -7.68 -2.38 -20.39
CA LYS A 348 -9.05 -1.84 -20.27
C LYS A 348 -9.77 -1.84 -21.61
N LYS A 349 -9.10 -1.37 -22.67
CA LYS A 349 -9.67 -1.31 -24.02
C LYS A 349 -10.06 -2.70 -24.53
N ILE A 350 -9.14 -3.66 -24.51
CA ILE A 350 -9.38 -5.02 -25.04
C ILE A 350 -10.49 -5.73 -24.28
N VAL A 351 -10.50 -5.59 -22.94
CA VAL A 351 -11.54 -6.19 -22.10
C VAL A 351 -12.91 -5.54 -22.33
N ALA A 352 -12.97 -4.22 -22.49
CA ALA A 352 -14.21 -3.53 -22.83
C ALA A 352 -14.75 -3.93 -24.21
N GLU A 353 -13.89 -4.02 -25.22
CA GLU A 353 -14.29 -4.48 -26.56
C GLU A 353 -14.82 -5.92 -26.54
N PHE A 354 -14.23 -6.80 -25.72
CA PHE A 354 -14.72 -8.17 -25.56
C PHE A 354 -16.08 -8.22 -24.87
N ALA A 355 -16.28 -7.41 -23.82
CA ALA A 355 -17.58 -7.28 -23.15
C ALA A 355 -18.67 -6.73 -24.09
N ASP A 356 -18.33 -5.75 -24.94
CA ASP A 356 -19.22 -5.22 -25.98
C ASP A 356 -19.64 -6.30 -26.98
N GLU A 357 -18.72 -7.16 -27.42
CA GLU A 357 -19.04 -8.28 -28.31
C GLU A 357 -20.00 -9.27 -27.63
N ILE A 358 -19.77 -9.63 -26.37
CA ILE A 358 -20.67 -10.51 -25.61
C ILE A 358 -22.06 -9.89 -25.51
N ASN A 359 -22.16 -8.63 -25.10
CA ASN A 359 -23.43 -7.92 -24.98
C ASN A 359 -24.20 -7.90 -26.31
N SER A 360 -23.53 -7.55 -27.42
CA SER A 360 -24.14 -7.53 -28.75
C SER A 360 -24.67 -8.90 -29.19
N ASN A 361 -23.95 -9.98 -28.90
CA ASN A 361 -24.39 -11.33 -29.24
C ASN A 361 -25.65 -11.72 -28.43
N ILE A 362 -25.73 -11.31 -27.16
CA ILE A 362 -26.90 -11.58 -26.31
C ILE A 362 -28.11 -10.77 -26.79
N GLU A 363 -27.95 -9.49 -27.08
CA GLU A 363 -29.03 -8.65 -27.60
C GLU A 363 -29.58 -9.19 -28.94
N GLU A 364 -28.69 -9.60 -29.84
CA GLU A 364 -29.10 -10.19 -31.11
C GLU A 364 -29.87 -11.50 -30.92
N PHE A 365 -29.38 -12.37 -30.02
CA PHE A 365 -30.06 -13.61 -29.67
C PHE A 365 -31.48 -13.35 -29.16
N LEU A 366 -31.63 -12.43 -28.21
CA LEU A 366 -32.93 -12.03 -27.65
C LEU A 366 -33.86 -11.44 -28.70
N LYS A 367 -33.35 -10.57 -29.56
CA LYS A 367 -34.11 -9.98 -30.67
C LYS A 367 -34.57 -11.03 -31.67
N ASN A 368 -33.75 -12.05 -31.94
CA ASN A 368 -34.12 -13.14 -32.83
C ASN A 368 -35.15 -14.08 -32.20
N LEU A 369 -35.10 -14.27 -30.87
CA LEU A 369 -36.14 -14.97 -30.13
C LEU A 369 -37.49 -14.25 -30.18
N GLU A 370 -37.54 -12.93 -30.02
CA GLU A 370 -38.80 -12.18 -30.07
C GLU A 370 -39.50 -12.21 -31.44
N LYS A 371 -38.77 -12.50 -32.52
CA LYS A 371 -39.31 -12.59 -33.88
C LYS A 371 -39.93 -13.95 -34.22
N LYS A 372 -39.78 -14.95 -33.36
CA LYS A 372 -40.21 -16.33 -33.56
C LYS A 372 -41.31 -16.68 -32.57
#